data_AF-A0A242BTG8-F1
#
_entry.id   AF-A0A242BTG8-F1
#
_cell.length_a   1.000
_cell.length_b   1.000
_cell.length_c   1.000
_cell.angle_alpha   90.00
_cell.angle_beta   90.00
_cell.angle_gamma   90.00
#
_symmetry.space_group_name_H-M   'P 1'
#
loop_
_entity.id
_entity.type
_entity.pdbx_description
1 polymer ?
#
loop_
_entity_poly.entity_id
_entity_poly.type
_entity_poly.pdbx_seq_one_letter_code
_entity_poly.pdbx_strand_id
1 'polypeptide(L)'
;MSEHLATKKNHQLKKLARKALFELTDEEYHPNWFNDPQAIKRRDRLLVILGTPIDPVRKVGETKEAFHQRACQYFFDVRPGLEERVISDLLAGKKVKHVSEAYQIPPSKLTYLRKKYHLFPKQPTNTS
;
A
#
# COMPACT_ATOMS: atom_id res chain seq x y z
N MET A 1 -25.06 -4.39 -9.29
CA MET A 1 -24.60 -5.38 -8.28
C MET A 1 -24.68 -4.73 -6.91
N SER A 2 -25.55 -5.24 -6.04
CA SER A 2 -26.04 -4.54 -4.85
C SER A 2 -25.00 -4.45 -3.72
N GLU A 3 -24.97 -3.31 -3.01
CA GLU A 3 -24.05 -3.00 -1.91
C GLU A 3 -23.96 -4.12 -0.85
N HIS A 4 -25.08 -4.79 -0.56
CA HIS A 4 -25.15 -5.94 0.34
C HIS A 4 -24.15 -7.07 0.02
N LEU A 5 -23.88 -7.33 -1.27
CA LEU A 5 -22.95 -8.38 -1.67
C LEU A 5 -21.49 -7.97 -1.41
N ALA A 6 -21.18 -6.67 -1.56
CA ALA A 6 -19.85 -6.13 -1.27
C ALA A 6 -19.56 -6.16 0.24
N THR A 7 -20.54 -5.81 1.07
CA THR A 7 -20.40 -5.84 2.54
C THR A 7 -20.17 -7.25 3.06
N LYS A 8 -20.92 -8.24 2.54
CA LYS A 8 -20.76 -9.66 2.92
C LYS A 8 -19.39 -10.22 2.52
N LYS A 9 -18.92 -9.90 1.31
CA LYS A 9 -17.57 -10.29 0.84
C LYS A 9 -16.47 -9.68 1.70
N ASN A 10 -16.59 -8.39 2.05
CA ASN A 10 -15.62 -7.71 2.90
C ASN A 10 -15.58 -8.31 4.32
N HIS A 11 -16.74 -8.62 4.90
CA HIS A 11 -16.82 -9.30 6.18
C HIS A 11 -16.11 -10.67 6.17
N GLN A 12 -16.36 -11.49 5.14
CA GLN A 12 -15.72 -12.80 4.99
C GLN A 12 -14.20 -12.67 4.82
N LEU A 13 -13.74 -11.69 4.04
CA LEU A 13 -12.32 -11.40 3.85
C LEU A 13 -11.66 -11.02 5.19
N LYS A 14 -12.28 -10.13 5.97
CA LYS A 14 -11.77 -9.76 7.31
C LYS A 14 -11.73 -10.95 8.26
N LYS A 15 -12.74 -11.83 8.23
CA LYS A 15 -12.73 -13.06 9.05
C LYS A 15 -11.54 -13.96 8.71
N LEU A 16 -11.29 -14.19 7.42
CA LEU A 16 -10.14 -14.98 6.96
C LEU A 16 -8.81 -14.31 7.34
N ALA A 17 -8.72 -12.99 7.21
CA ALA A 17 -7.52 -12.24 7.58
C ALA A 17 -7.22 -12.33 9.09
N ARG A 18 -8.24 -12.28 9.96
CA ARG A 18 -8.05 -12.48 11.41
C ARG A 18 -7.53 -13.88 11.72
N LYS A 19 -8.11 -14.91 11.10
CA LYS A 19 -7.66 -16.30 11.28
C LYS A 19 -6.20 -16.48 10.85
N ALA A 20 -5.86 -16.02 9.65
CA ALA A 20 -4.49 -16.14 9.14
C ALA A 20 -3.49 -15.29 9.94
N LEU A 21 -3.92 -14.17 10.53
CA LEU A 21 -3.08 -13.37 11.41
C LEU A 21 -2.80 -14.12 12.70
N PHE A 22 -3.85 -14.69 13.33
CA PHE A 22 -3.72 -15.50 14.53
C PHE A 22 -2.75 -16.67 14.30
N GLU A 23 -2.97 -17.48 13.26
CA GLU A 23 -2.11 -18.62 12.92
C GLU A 23 -0.65 -18.20 12.67
N LEU A 24 -0.43 -17.03 12.06
CA LEU A 24 0.92 -16.54 11.77
C LEU A 24 1.66 -16.05 13.01
N THR A 25 0.96 -15.41 13.94
CA THR A 25 1.53 -14.79 15.14
C THR A 25 1.42 -15.66 16.38
N ASP A 26 0.97 -16.90 16.23
CA ASP A 26 0.84 -17.86 17.32
C ASP A 26 2.24 -18.25 17.82
N GLU A 27 2.57 -17.83 19.04
CA GLU A 27 3.90 -18.03 19.63
C GLU A 27 4.17 -19.50 19.97
N GLU A 28 3.14 -20.33 20.15
CA GLU A 28 3.30 -21.76 20.41
C GLU A 28 3.79 -22.50 19.15
N TYR A 29 3.30 -22.11 17.97
CA TYR A 29 3.65 -22.74 16.70
C TYR A 29 4.78 -22.01 15.95
N HIS A 30 4.91 -20.70 16.14
CA HIS A 30 5.88 -19.85 15.45
C HIS A 30 6.56 -18.84 16.39
N PRO A 31 7.33 -19.29 17.39
CA PRO A 31 7.91 -18.42 18.42
C PRO A 31 8.85 -17.32 17.89
N ASN A 32 9.36 -17.44 16.66
CA ASN A 32 10.28 -16.49 16.03
C ASN A 32 9.73 -15.87 14.75
N TRP A 33 8.41 -15.87 14.53
CA TRP A 33 7.81 -15.29 13.31
C TRP A 33 8.24 -13.83 13.07
N PHE A 34 8.48 -13.07 14.14
CA PHE A 34 8.90 -11.67 14.07
C PHE A 34 10.34 -11.49 13.57
N ASN A 35 11.15 -12.54 13.52
CA ASN A 35 12.50 -12.52 12.94
C ASN A 35 12.48 -12.83 11.43
N ASP A 36 11.38 -13.34 10.89
CA ASP A 36 11.25 -13.63 9.45
C ASP A 36 10.68 -12.42 8.68
N PRO A 37 11.44 -11.82 7.76
CA PRO A 37 10.95 -10.71 6.93
C PRO A 37 9.69 -11.03 6.12
N GLN A 38 9.50 -12.28 5.69
CA GLN A 38 8.31 -12.67 4.92
C GLN A 38 7.08 -12.79 5.83
N ALA A 39 7.22 -13.37 7.02
CA ALA A 39 6.18 -13.40 8.04
C ALA A 39 5.76 -11.98 8.44
N ILE A 40 6.72 -11.07 8.67
CA ILE A 40 6.45 -9.65 8.94
C ILE A 40 5.63 -9.02 7.80
N LYS A 41 6.06 -9.22 6.54
CA LYS A 41 5.34 -8.71 5.36
C LYS A 41 3.92 -9.29 5.24
N ARG A 42 3.73 -10.57 5.58
CA ARG A 42 2.42 -11.24 5.57
C ARG A 42 1.51 -10.68 6.67
N ARG A 43 2.01 -10.54 7.90
CA ARG A 43 1.30 -9.88 9.02
C ARG A 43 0.81 -8.51 8.58
N ASP A 44 1.67 -7.75 7.93
CA ASP A 44 1.36 -6.37 7.55
C ASP A 44 0.24 -6.28 6.51
N ARG A 45 0.27 -7.16 5.51
CA ARG A 45 -0.83 -7.28 4.54
C ARG A 45 -2.15 -7.66 5.21
N LEU A 46 -2.12 -8.56 6.19
CA LEU A 46 -3.32 -8.98 6.92
C LEU A 46 -3.90 -7.84 7.76
N LEU A 47 -3.06 -7.10 8.46
CA LEU A 47 -3.46 -5.92 9.24
C LEU A 47 -4.06 -4.82 8.35
N VAL A 48 -3.54 -4.61 7.13
CA VAL A 48 -4.15 -3.69 6.16
C VAL A 48 -5.56 -4.14 5.75
N ILE A 49 -5.78 -5.42 5.50
CA ILE A 49 -7.13 -5.97 5.21
C ILE A 49 -8.09 -5.72 6.38
N LEU A 50 -7.58 -5.77 7.61
CA LEU A 50 -8.37 -5.50 8.81
C LEU A 50 -8.64 -4.00 9.02
N GLY A 51 -7.96 -3.13 8.27
CA GLY A 51 -8.06 -1.67 8.40
C GLY A 51 -7.18 -1.11 9.51
N THR A 52 -6.19 -1.87 9.97
CA THR A 52 -5.23 -1.43 10.97
C THR A 52 -4.06 -0.70 10.29
N PRO A 53 -3.76 0.55 10.67
CA PRO A 53 -2.64 1.30 10.09
C PRO A 53 -1.31 0.66 10.49
N ILE A 54 -0.36 0.66 9.55
CA ILE A 54 1.00 0.16 9.79
C ILE A 54 1.97 1.12 9.11
N ASP A 55 2.75 1.80 9.92
CA ASP A 55 3.84 2.63 9.45
C ASP A 55 5.17 1.94 9.76
N PRO A 56 6.09 1.88 8.79
CA PRO A 56 7.40 1.32 9.05
C PRO A 56 8.17 2.21 10.02
N VAL A 57 8.97 1.59 10.89
CA VAL A 57 9.89 2.31 11.77
C VAL A 57 11.15 2.72 11.01
N ARG A 58 11.67 3.92 11.30
CA ARG A 58 12.94 4.39 10.72
C ARG A 58 14.11 3.57 11.26
N LYS A 59 15.01 3.13 10.38
CA LYS A 59 16.19 2.36 10.77
C LYS A 59 17.28 3.28 11.34
N VAL A 60 18.10 2.76 12.24
CA VAL A 60 19.27 3.48 12.75
C VAL A 60 20.21 3.82 11.59
N GLY A 61 20.64 5.07 11.49
CA GLY A 61 21.49 5.56 10.40
C GLY A 61 20.79 5.87 9.06
N GLU A 62 19.49 5.58 8.93
CA GLU A 62 18.72 5.87 7.70
C GLU A 62 18.43 7.37 7.59
N THR A 63 18.68 7.99 6.42
CA THR A 63 18.32 9.40 6.19
C THR A 63 16.80 9.60 6.18
N LYS A 64 16.33 10.84 6.39
CA LYS A 64 14.89 11.15 6.36
C LYS A 64 14.29 10.83 4.98
N GLU A 65 15.05 11.11 3.92
CA GLU A 65 14.68 10.90 2.54
C GLU A 65 14.58 9.39 2.22
N ALA A 66 15.57 8.60 2.64
CA ALA A 66 15.55 7.15 2.46
C ALA A 66 14.38 6.51 3.21
N PHE A 67 14.16 6.93 4.47
CA PHE A 67 13.00 6.50 5.25
C PHE A 67 11.68 6.87 4.55
N HIS A 68 11.55 8.11 4.05
CA HIS A 68 10.36 8.56 3.36
C HIS A 68 10.06 7.72 2.11
N GLN A 69 11.08 7.49 1.26
CA GLN A 69 10.93 6.66 0.06
C GLN A 69 10.54 5.23 0.42
N ARG A 70 11.19 4.62 1.41
CA ARG A 70 10.86 3.28 1.89
C ARG A 70 9.44 3.21 2.46
N ALA A 71 9.03 4.19 3.24
CA ALA A 71 7.67 4.26 3.77
C ALA A 71 6.63 4.47 2.67
N CYS A 72 6.99 5.15 1.58
CA CYS A 72 6.14 5.27 0.40
C CYS A 72 6.03 3.94 -0.36
N GLN A 73 7.13 3.25 -0.63
CA GLN A 73 7.07 1.93 -1.29
C GLN A 73 6.30 0.92 -0.43
N TYR A 74 6.59 0.87 0.87
CA TYR A 74 5.95 -0.03 1.80
C TYR A 74 4.42 0.13 1.82
N PHE A 75 3.91 1.36 1.71
CA PHE A 75 2.47 1.64 1.59
C PHE A 75 1.82 0.89 0.41
N PHE A 76 2.53 0.74 -0.71
CA PHE A 76 2.05 0.01 -1.88
C PHE A 76 2.29 -1.51 -1.77
N ASP A 77 3.43 -1.94 -1.23
CA ASP A 77 3.77 -3.36 -1.07
C ASP A 77 2.78 -4.17 -0.20
N VAL A 78 2.19 -3.48 0.80
CA VAL A 78 1.17 -4.04 1.69
C VAL A 78 -0.24 -3.99 1.10
N ARG A 79 -0.43 -3.34 -0.06
CA ARG A 79 -1.70 -3.22 -0.79
C ARG A 79 -1.57 -3.80 -2.21
N PRO A 80 -1.61 -5.13 -2.36
CA PRO A 80 -1.39 -5.79 -3.66
C PRO A 80 -2.28 -5.23 -4.78
N GLY A 81 -1.70 -4.98 -5.95
CA GLY A 81 -2.41 -4.47 -7.12
C GLY A 81 -2.75 -2.98 -7.05
N LEU A 82 -2.48 -2.28 -5.94
CA LEU A 82 -2.82 -0.86 -5.83
C LEU A 82 -1.88 0.00 -6.65
N GLU A 83 -0.58 -0.27 -6.60
CA GLU A 83 0.43 0.50 -7.35
C GLU A 83 0.14 0.46 -8.85
N GLU A 84 -0.10 -0.73 -9.40
CA GLU A 84 -0.37 -0.94 -10.82
C GLU A 84 -1.64 -0.23 -11.27
N ARG A 85 -2.72 -0.29 -10.47
CA ARG A 85 -3.98 0.42 -10.75
C ARG A 85 -3.80 1.94 -10.75
N VAL A 86 -3.07 2.47 -9.78
CA VAL A 86 -2.80 3.90 -9.67
C VAL A 86 -1.94 4.39 -10.83
N ILE A 87 -0.90 3.65 -11.19
CA ILE A 87 -0.03 3.98 -12.33
C ILE A 87 -0.80 3.92 -13.65
N SER A 88 -1.62 2.89 -13.85
CA SER A 88 -2.48 2.77 -15.04
C SER A 88 -3.42 3.97 -15.17
N ASP A 89 -4.07 4.38 -14.08
CA ASP A 89 -4.97 5.53 -14.05
C ASP A 89 -4.24 6.86 -14.31
N LEU A 90 -3.03 7.04 -13.77
CA LEU A 90 -2.22 8.24 -14.02
C LEU A 90 -1.74 8.30 -15.48
N LEU A 91 -1.33 7.16 -16.06
CA LEU A 91 -0.93 7.07 -17.48
C LEU A 91 -2.10 7.32 -18.43
N ALA A 92 -3.32 6.93 -18.04
CA ALA A 92 -4.55 7.25 -18.75
C ALA A 92 -4.96 8.74 -18.65
N GLY A 93 -4.15 9.59 -18.01
CA GLY A 93 -4.38 11.02 -17.91
C GLY A 93 -5.37 11.43 -16.81
N LYS A 94 -5.75 10.53 -15.90
CA LYS A 94 -6.62 10.91 -14.77
C LYS A 94 -5.91 11.92 -13.88
N LYS A 95 -6.65 12.95 -13.45
CA LYS A 95 -6.14 13.96 -12.54
C LYS A 95 -5.77 13.34 -11.19
N VAL A 96 -4.62 13.76 -10.64
CA VAL A 96 -4.09 13.30 -9.34
C VAL A 96 -5.13 13.40 -8.22
N LYS A 97 -5.96 14.45 -8.21
CA LYS A 97 -7.04 14.64 -7.24
C LYS A 97 -8.05 13.48 -7.27
N HIS A 98 -8.52 13.10 -8.46
CA HIS A 98 -9.48 12.00 -8.61
C HIS A 98 -8.88 10.65 -8.21
N VAL A 99 -7.61 10.42 -8.53
CA VAL A 99 -6.88 9.20 -8.11
C VAL A 99 -6.70 9.17 -6.59
N SER A 100 -6.39 10.31 -5.97
CA SER A 100 -6.28 10.44 -4.50
C SER A 100 -7.60 10.10 -3.81
N GLU A 101 -8.72 10.63 -4.30
CA GLU A 101 -10.05 10.38 -3.75
C GLU A 101 -10.50 8.93 -3.98
N ALA A 102 -10.35 8.42 -5.21
CA ALA A 102 -10.81 7.07 -5.58
C ALA A 102 -10.14 5.95 -4.78
N TYR A 103 -8.84 6.11 -4.50
CA TYR A 103 -8.05 5.10 -3.78
C TYR A 103 -7.73 5.49 -2.34
N GLN A 104 -8.20 6.65 -1.87
CA GLN A 104 -7.89 7.23 -0.55
C GLN A 104 -6.37 7.30 -0.29
N ILE A 105 -5.62 7.74 -1.31
CA ILE A 105 -4.14 7.79 -1.27
C ILE A 105 -3.69 9.21 -0.91
N PRO A 106 -2.82 9.38 0.11
CA PRO A 106 -2.25 10.68 0.43
C PRO A 106 -1.43 11.29 -0.73
N PRO A 107 -1.45 12.63 -0.91
CA PRO A 107 -0.71 13.30 -1.97
C PRO A 107 0.80 12.99 -1.99
N SER A 108 1.41 12.76 -0.82
CA SER A 108 2.82 12.39 -0.69
C SER A 108 3.16 11.07 -1.39
N LYS A 109 2.27 10.07 -1.29
CA LYS A 109 2.43 8.76 -1.93
C LYS A 109 2.24 8.85 -3.46
N LEU A 110 1.33 9.71 -3.92
CA LEU A 110 1.17 9.98 -5.37
C LEU A 110 2.38 10.73 -5.95
N THR A 111 2.94 11.67 -5.20
CA THR A 111 4.15 12.39 -5.59
C THR A 111 5.34 11.44 -5.70
N TYR A 112 5.46 10.50 -4.77
CA TYR A 112 6.45 9.41 -4.84
C TYR A 112 6.31 8.59 -6.13
N LEU A 113 5.10 8.13 -6.47
CA LEU A 113 4.87 7.35 -7.70
C LEU A 113 5.21 8.15 -8.96
N ARG A 114 4.83 9.44 -9.02
CA ARG A 114 5.15 10.30 -10.17
C ARG A 114 6.66 10.45 -10.36
N LYS A 115 7.42 10.57 -9.26
CA LYS A 115 8.89 10.59 -9.29
C LYS A 115 9.45 9.24 -9.74
N LYS A 116 8.99 8.14 -9.13
CA LYS A 116 9.47 6.77 -9.39
C LYS A 116 9.27 6.33 -10.85
N TYR A 117 8.14 6.70 -11.45
CA TYR A 117 7.77 6.31 -12.82
C TYR A 117 7.90 7.44 -13.86
N HIS A 118 8.56 8.55 -13.49
CA HIS A 118 8.77 9.70 -14.38
C HIS A 118 7.49 10.25 -15.05
N LEU A 119 6.37 10.24 -14.32
CA LEU A 119 5.05 10.66 -14.81
C LEU A 119 4.83 12.18 -14.76
N PHE A 120 5.87 12.95 -15.10
CA PHE A 120 5.76 14.41 -15.19
C PHE A 120 5.12 14.77 -16.54
N PRO A 121 4.22 15.77 -16.58
CA PRO A 121 3.71 16.25 -17.84
C PRO A 121 4.90 16.66 -18.71
N LYS A 122 4.97 16.16 -19.95
CA LYS A 122 5.90 16.69 -20.94
C LYS A 122 5.67 18.20 -20.97
N GLN A 123 6.75 18.96 -20.77
CA GLN A 123 6.66 20.40 -20.97
C GLN A 123 6.09 20.63 -22.38
N PRO A 124 5.21 21.64 -22.57
CA PRO A 124 4.83 22.03 -23.91
C PRO A 124 6.14 22.36 -24.65
N THR A 125 6.47 21.55 -25.65
CA THR A 125 7.50 21.91 -26.62
C THR A 125 6.98 23.15 -27.32
N ASN A 126 7.47 24.31 -26.90
CA ASN A 126 7.31 25.54 -27.66
C ASN A 126 8.06 25.34 -28.98
N THR A 127 7.37 24.78 -29.98
CA THR A 127 7.73 24.98 -31.38
C THR A 127 7.32 26.40 -31.74
N SER A 128 8.29 27.31 -31.64
CA SER A 128 8.33 28.58 -32.37
C SER A 128 9.40 28.48 -33.43
#